data_AF-A0A1S3UWZ0-F1
#
_entry.id   AF-A0A1S3UWZ0-F1
#
_cell.length_a   1.000
_cell.length_b   1.000
_cell.length_c   1.000
_cell.angle_alpha   90.00
_cell.angle_beta   90.00
_cell.angle_gamma   90.00
#
_symmetry.space_group_name_H-M   'P 1'
#
loop_
_entity.id
_entity.type
_entity.pdbx_description
1 polymer ?
#
loop_
_entity_poly.entity_id
_entity_poly.type
_entity_poly.pdbx_seq_one_letter_code
_entity_poly.pdbx_strand_id
1 'polypeptide(L)'
;MSTSVQIRDSGIAVDAVDGFNSPAKQKAASRSAYGNRPLLSLRRAKQFLGAAKFKLFLALFALSAVVLITARLSSWMGWHLHNPSSVTSRASYTVLINTWRQKSLLKQTVAHYASCRSADAMHVVWTESEQPSARLKTYLNKIAVSKSQKAHKPNFRFDISADYESNSRFRPIKDLKTDAIFSVDDNVIVPCSTLDFAFSVWQSAPSTMVGFVPRMHWLDKEQNNVAYYRYGGWWSVWWMGTYSMVLSKAAFFHRKYLDLYTQEMSPSIQGYVSRDRTCEDIAMSLLVANATGAPPIWVKGKIYEIGASGISSLRGHSPRRNRCLNDLISLYKTSPLVLTNVKAVSARNEWLW
;
A
#
# COMPACT_ATOMS: atom_id res chain seq x y z
N MET A 1 -16.44 -37.58 32.97
CA MET A 1 -16.67 -38.48 34.11
C MET A 1 -15.32 -39.01 34.56
N SER A 2 -15.05 -38.86 35.86
CA SER A 2 -13.85 -39.27 36.59
C SER A 2 -13.54 -40.76 36.48
N THR A 3 -12.24 -41.11 36.61
CA THR A 3 -11.64 -42.13 37.53
C THR A 3 -10.16 -42.34 37.10
N SER A 4 -9.16 -41.90 37.88
CA SER A 4 -8.37 -42.63 38.91
C SER A 4 -7.65 -43.88 38.36
N VAL A 5 -6.34 -44.09 38.52
CA VAL A 5 -5.64 -44.47 39.78
C VAL A 5 -4.11 -44.29 39.65
N GLN A 6 -3.48 -44.01 40.80
CA GLN A 6 -2.05 -43.82 41.12
C GLN A 6 -1.16 -45.06 40.98
N ILE A 7 0.17 -44.86 40.81
CA ILE A 7 1.20 -45.57 41.59
C ILE A 7 2.23 -44.55 42.11
N ARG A 8 2.66 -44.80 43.33
CA ARG A 8 3.44 -44.02 44.31
C ARG A 8 4.92 -44.44 44.23
N ASP A 9 5.84 -43.51 44.50
CA ASP A 9 6.98 -43.70 45.43
C ASP A 9 7.77 -42.38 45.52
N SER A 10 7.59 -41.62 46.62
CA SER A 10 8.42 -41.57 47.84
C SER A 10 9.73 -40.78 47.62
N GLY A 11 10.13 -39.76 48.37
CA GLY A 11 9.69 -38.96 49.52
C GLY A 11 10.82 -37.92 49.72
N ILE A 12 10.54 -36.63 49.93
CA ILE A 12 10.63 -35.94 51.25
C ILE A 12 12.08 -35.96 51.83
N ALA A 13 12.74 -34.89 52.26
CA ALA A 13 12.46 -33.45 52.37
C ALA A 13 13.70 -32.74 53.00
N VAL A 14 13.82 -31.44 52.71
CA VAL A 14 14.15 -30.32 53.63
C VAL A 14 15.57 -30.18 54.22
N ASP A 15 16.17 -29.07 53.77
CA ASP A 15 16.91 -27.99 54.43
C ASP A 15 17.90 -28.20 55.58
N ALA A 16 18.96 -27.39 55.44
CA ALA A 16 19.53 -26.48 56.44
C ALA A 16 20.96 -26.76 56.94
N VAL A 17 21.84 -25.82 56.57
CA VAL A 17 22.69 -25.02 57.47
C VAL A 17 24.01 -25.61 58.02
N ASP A 18 25.04 -24.78 57.80
CA ASP A 18 26.29 -24.55 58.53
C ASP A 18 27.43 -25.56 58.59
N GLY A 19 28.63 -24.97 58.72
CA GLY A 19 29.64 -25.55 59.59
C GLY A 19 31.02 -25.75 58.96
N PHE A 20 31.82 -24.69 59.00
CA PHE A 20 33.28 -24.70 59.10
C PHE A 20 33.91 -26.01 59.61
N ASN A 21 34.96 -26.49 58.92
CA ASN A 21 36.22 -26.92 59.56
C ASN A 21 37.32 -27.29 58.54
N SER A 22 38.33 -26.44 58.46
CA SER A 22 39.75 -26.86 58.41
C SER A 22 40.29 -26.70 59.85
N PRO A 23 41.50 -27.10 60.29
CA PRO A 23 42.49 -28.11 59.87
C PRO A 23 43.06 -28.95 61.07
N ALA A 24 43.59 -30.16 60.88
CA ALA A 24 44.63 -30.76 61.77
C ALA A 24 45.10 -32.12 61.20
N LYS A 25 46.28 -32.18 60.57
CA LYS A 25 47.56 -32.59 61.21
C LYS A 25 47.52 -33.97 61.85
N GLN A 26 48.11 -34.95 61.15
CA GLN A 26 49.13 -35.94 61.58
C GLN A 26 48.99 -37.16 60.64
N LYS A 27 49.98 -37.69 59.92
CA LYS A 27 51.46 -37.64 59.81
C LYS A 27 51.73 -37.88 58.31
N ALA A 28 52.78 -37.43 57.64
CA ALA A 28 54.16 -37.34 58.03
C ALA A 28 54.88 -36.27 57.20
N ALA A 29 55.79 -35.57 57.88
CA ALA A 29 56.72 -34.65 57.27
C ALA A 29 57.84 -35.40 56.53
N SER A 30 58.21 -34.96 55.34
CA SER A 30 59.60 -34.56 55.03
C SER A 30 59.72 -34.03 53.59
N ARG A 31 59.79 -32.70 53.51
CA ARG A 31 60.73 -31.87 52.73
C ARG A 31 61.08 -32.30 51.28
N SER A 32 60.42 -31.62 50.34
CA SER A 32 60.98 -30.61 49.40
C SER A 32 62.26 -30.89 48.58
N ALA A 33 62.16 -30.46 47.31
CA ALA A 33 63.20 -30.01 46.36
C ALA A 33 63.92 -31.07 45.52
N TYR A 34 64.21 -30.93 44.22
CA TYR A 34 63.86 -30.02 43.10
C TYR A 34 64.60 -30.63 41.88
N GLY A 35 64.09 -30.60 40.63
CA GLY A 35 64.95 -30.99 39.48
C GLY A 35 64.36 -31.37 38.11
N ASN A 36 63.67 -30.44 37.44
CA ASN A 36 63.53 -30.20 35.98
C ASN A 36 63.77 -31.30 34.89
N ARG A 37 62.76 -31.46 34.00
CA ARG A 37 62.70 -30.98 32.58
C ARG A 37 61.29 -31.25 31.97
N PRO A 38 60.74 -30.42 31.04
CA PRO A 38 61.24 -30.40 29.65
C PRO A 38 61.18 -29.05 28.88
N LEU A 39 62.21 -28.81 28.07
CA LEU A 39 62.24 -27.85 26.97
C LEU A 39 61.73 -28.54 25.70
N LEU A 40 60.43 -28.46 25.38
CA LEU A 40 59.91 -28.86 24.05
C LEU A 40 58.56 -28.22 23.63
N SER A 41 57.90 -27.41 24.46
CA SER A 41 56.55 -26.88 24.15
C SER A 41 56.50 -25.46 23.53
N LEU A 42 57.61 -24.72 23.47
CA LEU A 42 57.59 -23.31 23.06
C LEU A 42 57.84 -23.02 21.56
N ARG A 43 58.31 -24.00 20.76
CA ARG A 43 58.51 -23.81 19.31
C ARG A 43 57.24 -23.98 18.48
N ARG A 44 56.33 -24.89 18.85
CA ARG A 44 55.06 -25.11 18.11
C ARG A 44 54.08 -23.94 18.25
N ALA A 45 53.95 -23.33 19.43
CA ALA A 45 53.02 -22.23 19.65
C ALA A 45 53.35 -20.97 18.82
N LYS A 46 54.65 -20.65 18.64
CA LYS A 46 55.08 -19.52 17.81
C LYS A 46 54.77 -19.70 16.31
N GLN A 47 54.78 -20.93 15.80
CA GLN A 47 54.44 -21.22 14.39
C GLN A 47 52.93 -21.07 14.11
N PHE A 48 52.06 -21.46 15.04
CA PHE A 48 50.59 -21.30 14.88
C PHE A 48 50.14 -19.83 14.94
N LEU A 49 50.77 -19.01 15.78
CA LEU A 49 50.52 -17.56 15.83
C LEU A 49 50.99 -16.83 14.57
N GLY A 50 52.07 -17.28 13.92
CA GLY A 50 52.52 -16.75 12.63
C GLY A 50 51.57 -17.08 11.48
N ALA A 51 51.09 -18.33 11.42
CA ALA A 51 50.17 -18.77 10.37
C ALA A 51 48.79 -18.10 10.45
N ALA A 52 48.25 -17.90 11.66
CA ALA A 52 46.99 -17.20 11.86
C ALA A 52 47.06 -15.72 11.43
N LYS A 53 48.17 -15.04 11.76
CA LYS A 53 48.42 -13.66 11.32
C LYS A 53 48.55 -13.59 9.80
N PHE A 54 49.28 -14.52 9.18
CA PHE A 54 49.42 -14.57 7.73
C PHE A 54 48.07 -14.78 7.01
N LYS A 55 47.21 -15.68 7.51
CA LYS A 55 45.86 -15.89 6.97
C LYS A 55 44.97 -14.64 7.08
N LEU A 56 45.06 -13.92 8.20
CA LEU A 56 44.31 -12.67 8.38
C LEU A 56 44.78 -11.58 7.42
N PHE A 57 46.09 -11.43 7.22
CA PHE A 57 46.65 -10.50 6.24
C PHE A 57 46.23 -10.86 4.81
N LEU A 58 46.24 -12.14 4.45
CA LEU A 58 45.81 -12.59 3.13
C LEU A 58 44.31 -12.30 2.89
N ALA A 59 43.47 -12.49 3.91
CA ALA A 59 42.04 -12.19 3.84
C ALA A 59 41.77 -10.68 3.70
N LEU A 60 42.49 -9.84 4.46
CA LEU A 60 42.39 -8.38 4.34
C LEU A 60 42.89 -7.88 2.97
N PHE A 61 43.97 -8.48 2.45
CA PHE A 61 44.48 -8.16 1.12
C PHE A 61 43.51 -8.58 0.01
N ALA A 62 42.90 -9.77 0.12
CA ALA A 62 41.86 -10.21 -0.82
C ALA A 62 40.63 -9.28 -0.78
N LEU A 63 40.19 -8.87 0.41
CA LEU A 63 39.09 -7.91 0.57
C LEU A 63 39.44 -6.54 -0.07
N SER A 64 40.65 -6.05 0.17
CA SER A 64 41.16 -4.81 -0.44
C SER A 64 41.20 -4.91 -1.97
N ALA A 65 41.69 -6.03 -2.52
CA ALA A 65 41.72 -6.27 -3.95
C ALA A 65 40.30 -6.30 -4.56
N VAL A 66 39.33 -6.93 -3.90
CA VAL A 66 37.93 -6.95 -4.34
C VAL A 66 37.32 -5.54 -4.32
N VAL A 67 37.60 -4.73 -3.29
CA VAL A 67 37.13 -3.34 -3.22
C VAL A 67 37.75 -2.48 -4.34
N LEU A 68 39.04 -2.66 -4.62
CA LEU A 68 39.72 -1.93 -5.70
C LEU A 68 39.22 -2.36 -7.08
N ILE A 69 38.96 -3.64 -7.30
CA ILE A 69 38.42 -4.16 -8.55
C ILE A 69 36.98 -3.67 -8.76
N THR A 70 36.12 -3.71 -7.73
CA THR A 70 34.73 -3.20 -7.84
C THR A 70 34.68 -1.69 -8.04
N ALA A 71 35.58 -0.93 -7.41
CA ALA A 71 35.70 0.52 -7.62
C ALA A 71 36.23 0.90 -9.02
N ARG A 72 37.04 0.06 -9.64
CA ARG A 72 37.53 0.27 -11.02
C ARG A 72 36.51 -0.20 -12.06
N LEU A 73 35.78 -1.29 -11.82
CA LEU A 73 34.72 -1.78 -12.70
C LEU A 73 33.55 -0.79 -12.80
N SER A 74 33.17 -0.11 -11.72
CA SER A 74 32.12 0.92 -11.75
C SER A 74 32.47 2.08 -12.68
N SER A 75 33.75 2.45 -12.77
CA SER A 75 34.24 3.47 -13.71
C SER A 75 34.32 3.00 -15.16
N TRP A 76 34.54 1.70 -15.39
CA TRP A 76 34.66 1.13 -16.75
C TRP A 76 33.31 0.80 -17.38
N MET A 77 32.30 0.45 -16.58
CA MET A 77 30.94 0.14 -17.04
C MET A 77 30.12 1.39 -17.46
N GLY A 78 30.72 2.58 -17.52
CA GLY A 78 30.05 3.76 -18.08
C GLY A 78 28.76 4.14 -17.35
N TRP A 79 28.66 3.89 -16.04
CA TRP A 79 27.58 4.39 -15.19
C TRP A 79 27.75 5.91 -15.02
N HIS A 80 27.59 6.67 -16.10
CA HIS A 80 27.15 8.03 -15.98
C HIS A 80 25.80 7.96 -15.28
N LEU A 81 25.73 8.46 -14.05
CA LEU A 81 24.47 8.85 -13.44
C LEU A 81 23.91 9.93 -14.38
N HIS A 82 23.20 9.51 -15.42
CA HIS A 82 22.25 10.38 -16.06
C HIS A 82 21.24 10.71 -14.98
N ASN A 83 21.37 11.91 -14.40
CA ASN A 83 20.26 12.54 -13.71
C ASN A 83 19.07 12.31 -14.63
N PRO A 84 18.03 11.56 -14.20
CA PRO A 84 16.90 11.30 -15.05
C PRO A 84 16.43 12.65 -15.55
N SER A 85 16.53 12.85 -16.86
CA SER A 85 16.06 14.06 -17.53
C SER A 85 14.70 14.34 -16.93
N SER A 86 14.60 15.47 -16.23
CA SER A 86 13.39 15.96 -15.61
C SER A 86 12.24 15.75 -16.58
N VAL A 87 11.41 14.74 -16.32
CA VAL A 87 10.12 14.60 -16.98
C VAL A 87 9.34 15.84 -16.55
N THR A 88 9.39 16.83 -17.44
CA THR A 88 8.51 17.98 -17.58
C THR A 88 7.97 18.57 -16.27
N SER A 89 8.57 19.70 -15.88
CA SER A 89 8.06 20.73 -14.95
C SER A 89 6.76 20.41 -14.17
N ARG A 90 6.88 20.17 -12.86
CA ARG A 90 5.82 20.42 -11.85
C ARG A 90 4.42 19.86 -12.16
N ALA A 91 4.30 18.70 -12.82
CA ALA A 91 2.99 18.04 -12.93
C ALA A 91 2.44 17.74 -11.53
N SER A 92 1.16 18.03 -11.33
CA SER A 92 0.48 17.92 -10.04
C SER A 92 -0.92 17.34 -10.21
N TYR A 93 -1.52 16.90 -9.12
CA TYR A 93 -2.86 16.32 -9.13
C TYR A 93 -3.78 16.96 -8.08
N THR A 94 -5.09 16.87 -8.32
CA THR A 94 -6.09 17.20 -7.31
C THR A 94 -6.44 15.95 -6.52
N VAL A 95 -6.49 16.04 -5.19
CA VAL A 95 -7.02 14.98 -4.34
C VAL A 95 -8.50 15.20 -4.13
N LEU A 96 -9.30 14.20 -4.46
CA LEU A 96 -10.76 14.21 -4.34
C LEU A 96 -11.18 13.19 -3.28
N ILE A 97 -11.56 13.69 -2.10
CA ILE A 97 -11.87 12.91 -0.91
C ILE A 97 -13.37 12.76 -0.78
N ASN A 98 -13.88 11.54 -0.88
CA ASN A 98 -15.27 11.22 -0.61
C ASN A 98 -15.47 10.90 0.87
N THR A 99 -16.34 11.64 1.58
CA THR A 99 -16.53 11.46 3.03
C THR A 99 -17.98 11.21 3.43
N TRP A 100 -18.17 10.29 4.38
CA TRP A 100 -19.47 10.01 4.99
C TRP A 100 -19.32 9.63 6.48
N ARG A 101 -19.90 10.44 7.37
CA ARG A 101 -20.09 10.20 8.82
C ARG A 101 -18.82 10.16 9.67
N GLN A 102 -17.61 10.18 9.10
CA GLN A 102 -16.36 9.93 9.83
C GLN A 102 -15.45 11.18 9.93
N LYS A 103 -15.94 12.19 10.65
CA LYS A 103 -15.27 13.51 10.84
C LYS A 103 -13.85 13.42 11.42
N SER A 104 -13.53 12.39 12.20
CA SER A 104 -12.18 12.19 12.77
C SER A 104 -11.19 11.63 11.76
N LEU A 105 -11.60 10.67 10.94
CA LEU A 105 -10.79 10.08 9.88
C LEU A 105 -10.49 11.10 8.78
N LEU A 106 -11.50 11.89 8.39
CA LEU A 106 -11.33 12.96 7.42
C LEU A 106 -10.18 13.91 7.77
N LYS A 107 -10.00 14.24 9.06
CA LYS A 107 -8.88 15.09 9.53
C LYS A 107 -7.53 14.43 9.27
N GLN A 108 -7.41 13.14 9.53
CA GLN A 108 -6.16 12.38 9.29
C GLN A 108 -5.88 12.29 7.79
N THR A 109 -6.91 12.00 7.00
CA THR A 109 -6.83 11.87 5.55
C THR A 109 -6.43 13.18 4.87
N VAL A 110 -7.04 14.30 5.25
CA VAL A 110 -6.64 15.63 4.77
C VAL A 110 -5.22 15.98 5.19
N ALA A 111 -4.84 15.74 6.46
CA ALA A 111 -3.48 16.01 6.93
C ALA A 111 -2.41 15.21 6.15
N HIS A 112 -2.71 13.93 5.87
CA HIS A 112 -1.82 13.05 5.12
C HIS A 112 -1.65 13.52 3.68
N TYR A 113 -2.75 13.64 2.92
CA TYR A 113 -2.65 13.99 1.49
C TYR A 113 -2.17 15.42 1.26
N ALA A 114 -2.39 16.33 2.20
CA ALA A 114 -1.78 17.66 2.19
C ALA A 114 -0.26 17.64 2.29
N SER A 115 0.32 16.62 2.93
CA SER A 115 1.76 16.47 3.02
C SER A 115 2.42 15.87 1.77
N CYS A 116 1.63 15.32 0.83
CA CYS A 116 2.18 14.75 -0.40
C CYS A 116 2.62 15.85 -1.37
N ARG A 117 3.87 15.75 -1.86
CA ARG A 117 4.56 16.79 -2.65
C ARG A 117 3.81 17.19 -3.93
N SER A 118 3.18 16.23 -4.58
CA SER A 118 2.56 16.41 -5.91
C SER A 118 1.08 16.83 -5.83
N ALA A 119 0.47 16.85 -4.64
CA ALA A 119 -0.90 17.32 -4.45
C ALA A 119 -0.97 18.86 -4.62
N ASP A 120 -1.86 19.35 -5.48
CA ASP A 120 -2.05 20.78 -5.77
C ASP A 120 -3.29 21.37 -5.09
N ALA A 121 -4.36 20.59 -5.12
CA ALA A 121 -5.65 20.94 -4.58
C ALA A 121 -6.24 19.75 -3.85
N MET A 122 -7.15 20.05 -2.92
CA MET A 122 -7.90 19.07 -2.15
C MET A 122 -9.37 19.47 -2.14
N HIS A 123 -10.19 18.56 -2.63
CA HIS A 123 -11.63 18.71 -2.70
C HIS A 123 -12.27 17.66 -1.81
N VAL A 124 -13.01 18.11 -0.80
CA VAL A 124 -13.76 17.24 0.10
C VAL A 124 -15.20 17.21 -0.36
N VAL A 125 -15.63 16.07 -0.89
CA VAL A 125 -17.01 15.83 -1.31
C VAL A 125 -17.82 15.49 -0.08
N TRP A 126 -18.73 16.38 0.29
CA TRP A 126 -19.54 16.25 1.49
C TRP A 126 -20.93 15.73 1.14
N THR A 127 -21.23 14.49 1.54
CA THR A 127 -22.50 13.80 1.24
C THR A 127 -23.39 13.60 2.47
N GLU A 128 -23.12 14.28 3.60
CA GLU A 128 -23.95 14.22 4.81
C GLU A 128 -25.12 15.21 4.76
N SER A 129 -26.25 14.83 5.37
CA SER A 129 -27.46 15.67 5.49
C SER A 129 -27.22 17.00 6.21
N GLU A 130 -26.32 16.99 7.18
CA GLU A 130 -25.92 18.20 7.91
C GLU A 130 -24.74 18.86 7.22
N GLN A 131 -24.78 20.18 7.06
CA GLN A 131 -23.64 20.92 6.53
C GLN A 131 -22.41 20.77 7.44
N PRO A 132 -21.19 20.77 6.88
CA PRO A 132 -19.99 20.76 7.69
C PRO A 132 -19.92 22.04 8.52
N SER A 133 -19.73 21.91 9.84
CA SER A 133 -19.67 23.06 10.74
C SER A 133 -18.56 24.03 10.35
N ALA A 134 -18.75 25.32 10.58
CA ALA A 134 -17.73 26.34 10.29
C ALA A 134 -16.39 26.01 10.98
N ARG A 135 -16.44 25.49 12.22
CA ARG A 135 -15.26 25.04 12.97
C ARG A 135 -14.52 23.91 12.24
N LEU A 136 -15.24 22.94 11.67
CA LEU A 136 -14.63 21.86 10.91
C LEU A 136 -13.99 22.37 9.61
N LYS A 137 -14.70 23.23 8.87
CA LYS A 137 -14.18 23.84 7.64
C LYS A 137 -12.88 24.61 7.89
N THR A 138 -12.86 25.49 8.90
CA THR A 138 -11.68 26.27 9.29
C THR A 138 -10.52 25.37 9.74
N TYR A 139 -10.82 24.33 10.54
CA TYR A 139 -9.80 23.40 11.01
C TYR A 139 -9.14 22.63 9.87
N LEU A 140 -9.93 22.08 8.94
CA LEU A 140 -9.39 21.33 7.81
C LEU A 140 -8.61 22.22 6.84
N ASN A 141 -9.08 23.44 6.58
CA ASN A 141 -8.32 24.41 5.79
C ASN A 141 -6.96 24.73 6.43
N LYS A 142 -6.93 24.98 7.75
CA LYS A 142 -5.68 25.22 8.49
C LYS A 142 -4.72 24.02 8.38
N ILE A 143 -5.24 22.79 8.48
CA ILE A 143 -4.43 21.58 8.32
C ILE A 143 -3.88 21.47 6.90
N ALA A 144 -4.73 21.61 5.88
CA ALA A 144 -4.33 21.51 4.49
C ALA A 144 -3.19 22.49 4.15
N VAL A 145 -3.30 23.73 4.64
CA VAL A 145 -2.25 24.74 4.47
C VAL A 145 -0.98 24.41 5.26
N SER A 146 -1.11 24.06 6.55
CA SER A 146 0.06 23.83 7.42
C SER A 146 0.86 22.57 7.10
N LYS A 147 0.23 21.56 6.50
CA LYS A 147 0.90 20.32 6.08
C LYS A 147 1.47 20.39 4.67
N SER A 148 1.05 21.37 3.86
CA SER A 148 1.54 21.52 2.51
C SER A 148 3.03 21.82 2.46
N GLN A 149 3.73 21.11 1.58
CA GLN A 149 5.14 21.36 1.29
C GLN A 149 5.34 22.38 0.16
N LYS A 150 4.25 22.88 -0.45
CA LYS A 150 4.32 23.82 -1.57
C LYS A 150 4.41 25.27 -1.09
N ALA A 151 5.16 26.08 -1.83
CA ALA A 151 5.25 27.53 -1.61
C ALA A 151 3.88 28.21 -1.80
N HIS A 152 3.10 27.74 -2.77
CA HIS A 152 1.71 28.16 -2.94
C HIS A 152 0.79 27.29 -2.09
N LYS A 153 -0.14 27.93 -1.37
CA LYS A 153 -1.12 27.23 -0.54
C LYS A 153 -2.01 26.35 -1.41
N PRO A 154 -2.29 25.09 -1.01
CA PRO A 154 -3.15 24.21 -1.79
C PRO A 154 -4.56 24.79 -1.84
N ASN A 155 -5.22 24.67 -2.99
CA ASN A 155 -6.64 25.02 -3.11
C ASN A 155 -7.47 23.97 -2.35
N PHE A 156 -7.93 24.31 -1.15
CA PHE A 156 -8.74 23.44 -0.31
C PHE A 156 -10.21 23.88 -0.36
N ARG A 157 -11.10 22.99 -0.80
CA ARG A 157 -12.53 23.28 -0.97
C ARG A 157 -13.42 22.15 -0.47
N PHE A 158 -14.63 22.52 -0.06
CA PHE A 158 -15.72 21.58 0.18
C PHE A 158 -16.68 21.65 -0.99
N ASP A 159 -16.93 20.50 -1.60
CA ASP A 159 -17.97 20.32 -2.60
C ASP A 159 -19.18 19.70 -1.91
N ILE A 160 -20.11 20.57 -1.49
CA ILE A 160 -21.30 20.17 -0.74
C ILE A 160 -22.36 19.73 -1.75
N SER A 161 -22.74 18.46 -1.68
CA SER A 161 -23.84 17.95 -2.51
C SER A 161 -25.18 18.25 -1.86
N ALA A 162 -26.10 18.86 -2.62
CA ALA A 162 -27.46 19.14 -2.17
C ALA A 162 -28.31 17.85 -2.04
N ASP A 163 -27.95 16.80 -2.77
CA ASP A 163 -28.82 15.62 -2.98
C ASP A 163 -28.36 14.38 -2.17
N TYR A 164 -27.23 14.50 -1.45
CA TYR A 164 -26.67 13.45 -0.59
C TYR A 164 -26.43 12.09 -1.29
N GLU A 165 -26.29 12.10 -2.61
CA GLU A 165 -26.08 10.89 -3.43
C GLU A 165 -24.61 10.44 -3.39
N SER A 166 -24.33 9.13 -3.41
CA SER A 166 -22.95 8.61 -3.33
C SER A 166 -22.11 8.94 -4.58
N ASN A 167 -22.76 9.10 -5.73
CA ASN A 167 -22.14 9.54 -6.99
C ASN A 167 -21.81 11.04 -7.00
N SER A 168 -22.14 11.79 -5.94
CA SER A 168 -21.84 13.24 -5.85
C SER A 168 -20.36 13.54 -6.03
N ARG A 169 -19.48 12.58 -5.74
CA ARG A 169 -18.03 12.70 -5.95
C ARG A 169 -17.65 12.86 -7.42
N PHE A 170 -18.51 12.48 -8.36
CA PHE A 170 -18.21 12.55 -9.79
C PHE A 170 -18.80 13.76 -10.50
N ARG A 171 -19.41 14.70 -9.75
CA ARG A 171 -19.90 15.96 -10.30
C ARG A 171 -18.74 16.83 -10.82
N PRO A 172 -18.97 17.68 -11.83
CA PRO A 172 -17.96 18.61 -12.31
C PRO A 172 -17.52 19.54 -11.18
N ILE A 173 -16.21 19.67 -11.02
CA ILE A 173 -15.60 20.53 -10.01
C ILE A 173 -15.12 21.80 -10.71
N LYS A 174 -15.63 22.94 -10.26
CA LYS A 174 -15.23 24.25 -10.81
C LYS A 174 -13.77 24.56 -10.46
N ASP A 175 -13.08 25.20 -11.40
CA ASP A 175 -11.70 25.68 -11.27
C ASP A 175 -10.64 24.58 -11.05
N LEU A 176 -10.88 23.34 -11.50
CA LEU A 176 -9.84 22.30 -11.52
C LEU A 176 -8.70 22.69 -12.48
N LYS A 177 -7.51 22.89 -11.91
CA LYS A 177 -6.29 23.25 -12.65
C LYS A 177 -5.49 22.04 -13.15
N THR A 178 -5.69 20.88 -12.52
CA THR A 178 -4.91 19.67 -12.81
C THR A 178 -5.74 18.70 -13.63
N ASP A 179 -5.09 18.04 -14.59
CA ASP A 179 -5.75 17.00 -15.38
C ASP A 179 -5.91 15.70 -14.60
N ALA A 180 -4.98 15.40 -13.68
CA ALA A 180 -5.04 14.24 -12.83
C ALA A 180 -5.87 14.47 -11.57
N ILE A 181 -6.81 13.56 -11.32
CA ILE A 181 -7.58 13.49 -10.08
C ILE A 181 -7.23 12.20 -9.36
N PHE A 182 -6.71 12.30 -8.14
CA PHE A 182 -6.62 11.18 -7.23
C PHE A 182 -7.89 11.09 -6.39
N SER A 183 -8.74 10.13 -6.72
CA SER A 183 -9.98 9.88 -6.00
C SER A 183 -9.75 8.89 -4.88
N VAL A 184 -10.23 9.23 -3.68
CA VAL A 184 -10.00 8.41 -2.48
C VAL A 184 -11.15 8.51 -1.49
N ASP A 185 -11.42 7.40 -0.78
CA ASP A 185 -12.36 7.41 0.34
C ASP A 185 -11.69 8.01 1.60
N ASP A 186 -12.48 8.65 2.46
CA ASP A 186 -12.01 9.31 3.69
C ASP A 186 -11.33 8.39 4.71
N ASN A 187 -11.46 7.08 4.52
CA ASN A 187 -10.89 6.04 5.37
C ASN A 187 -9.70 5.31 4.72
N VAL A 188 -9.19 5.75 3.56
CA VAL A 188 -8.08 5.10 2.86
C VAL A 188 -6.85 5.99 2.81
N ILE A 189 -5.73 5.47 3.29
CA ILE A 189 -4.41 6.11 3.24
C ILE A 189 -3.49 5.32 2.30
N VAL A 190 -3.01 6.00 1.27
CA VAL A 190 -1.91 5.55 0.41
C VAL A 190 -0.66 6.35 0.74
N PRO A 191 0.48 5.74 1.13
CA PRO A 191 1.71 6.47 1.43
C PRO A 191 2.12 7.39 0.27
N CYS A 192 2.60 8.61 0.56
CA CYS A 192 2.91 9.59 -0.49
C CYS A 192 3.93 9.06 -1.52
N SER A 193 4.94 8.28 -1.10
CA SER A 193 5.91 7.68 -2.03
C SER A 193 5.29 6.67 -3.00
N THR A 194 4.34 5.87 -2.50
CA THR A 194 3.53 4.95 -3.34
C THR A 194 2.62 5.73 -4.27
N LEU A 195 2.05 6.83 -3.79
CA LEU A 195 1.17 7.70 -4.56
C LEU A 195 1.92 8.46 -5.67
N ASP A 196 3.14 8.93 -5.40
CA ASP A 196 4.02 9.55 -6.40
C ASP A 196 4.38 8.57 -7.52
N PHE A 197 4.62 7.29 -7.18
CA PHE A 197 4.80 6.24 -8.18
C PHE A 197 3.54 6.01 -9.01
N ALA A 198 2.38 5.86 -8.37
CA ALA A 198 1.11 5.69 -9.09
C ALA A 198 0.78 6.89 -9.98
N PHE A 199 1.10 8.11 -9.55
CA PHE A 199 0.95 9.31 -10.36
C PHE A 199 1.86 9.25 -11.60
N SER A 200 3.11 8.83 -11.43
CA SER A 200 4.04 8.64 -12.56
C SER A 200 3.53 7.60 -13.56
N VAL A 201 2.93 6.51 -13.07
CA VAL A 201 2.27 5.50 -13.92
C VAL A 201 1.09 6.13 -14.67
N TRP A 202 0.23 6.89 -13.99
CA TRP A 202 -0.87 7.61 -14.63
C TRP A 202 -0.39 8.59 -15.70
N GLN A 203 0.70 9.31 -15.46
CA GLN A 203 1.27 10.24 -16.46
C GLN A 203 1.70 9.52 -17.75
N SER A 204 2.10 8.25 -17.68
CA SER A 204 2.42 7.45 -18.86
C SER A 204 1.20 6.94 -19.63
N ALA A 205 0.01 6.94 -18.99
CA ALA A 205 -1.24 6.47 -19.56
C ALA A 205 -2.43 7.33 -19.04
N PRO A 206 -2.49 8.63 -19.39
CA PRO A 206 -3.41 9.58 -18.74
C PRO A 206 -4.88 9.34 -19.09
N SER A 207 -5.17 8.56 -20.13
CA SER A 207 -6.52 8.16 -20.51
C SER A 207 -7.08 6.99 -19.69
N THR A 208 -6.28 6.28 -18.89
CA THR A 208 -6.77 5.10 -18.15
C THR A 208 -6.94 5.40 -16.65
N MET A 209 -7.73 4.56 -15.97
CA MET A 209 -7.78 4.54 -14.51
C MET A 209 -6.57 3.78 -13.96
N VAL A 210 -5.82 4.43 -13.07
CA VAL A 210 -4.62 3.85 -12.44
C VAL A 210 -4.81 3.80 -10.94
N GLY A 211 -4.75 2.64 -10.29
CA GLY A 211 -5.05 2.58 -8.86
C GLY A 211 -4.76 1.26 -8.17
N PHE A 212 -5.26 1.14 -6.95
CA PHE A 212 -4.77 0.14 -5.99
C PHE A 212 -5.74 -1.00 -5.69
N VAL A 213 -6.99 -0.87 -6.13
CA VAL A 213 -8.08 -1.79 -5.76
C VAL A 213 -8.62 -2.48 -7.02
N PRO A 214 -7.93 -3.51 -7.54
CA PRO A 214 -8.37 -4.20 -8.75
C PRO A 214 -9.60 -5.08 -8.47
N ARG A 215 -10.47 -5.18 -9.46
CA ARG A 215 -11.66 -6.03 -9.49
C ARG A 215 -11.79 -6.66 -10.86
N MET A 216 -12.41 -7.82 -10.92
CA MET A 216 -12.63 -8.53 -12.17
C MET A 216 -14.10 -8.74 -12.44
N HIS A 217 -14.43 -8.97 -13.69
CA HIS A 217 -15.67 -9.61 -14.09
C HIS A 217 -15.37 -10.83 -14.94
N TRP A 218 -16.29 -11.78 -14.97
CA TRP A 218 -16.26 -12.91 -15.89
C TRP A 218 -17.67 -13.31 -16.28
N LEU A 219 -17.82 -13.96 -17.43
CA LEU A 219 -19.07 -14.56 -17.87
C LEU A 219 -19.45 -15.70 -16.91
N ASP A 220 -20.60 -15.58 -16.26
CA ASP A 220 -21.14 -16.61 -15.35
C ASP A 220 -22.01 -17.60 -16.12
N LYS A 221 -22.96 -17.08 -16.88
CA LYS A 221 -23.86 -17.87 -17.72
C LYS A 221 -24.35 -17.04 -18.90
N GLU A 222 -24.74 -17.72 -19.95
CA GLU A 222 -25.46 -17.13 -21.08
C GLU A 222 -26.82 -17.81 -21.20
N GLN A 223 -27.88 -17.03 -21.24
CA GLN A 223 -29.26 -17.54 -21.30
C GLN A 223 -30.07 -16.67 -22.25
N ASN A 224 -30.75 -17.27 -23.22
CA ASN A 224 -31.55 -16.57 -24.23
C ASN A 224 -30.76 -15.46 -24.96
N ASN A 225 -29.51 -15.74 -25.35
CA ASN A 225 -28.56 -14.78 -25.94
C ASN A 225 -28.28 -13.55 -25.06
N VAL A 226 -28.49 -13.65 -23.75
CA VAL A 226 -28.14 -12.63 -22.76
C VAL A 226 -27.02 -13.17 -21.88
N ALA A 227 -25.87 -12.50 -21.93
CA ALA A 227 -24.72 -12.78 -21.09
C ALA A 227 -24.91 -12.20 -19.67
N TYR A 228 -24.76 -13.03 -18.66
CA TYR A 228 -24.75 -12.65 -17.25
C TYR A 228 -23.35 -12.77 -16.69
N TYR A 229 -22.90 -11.73 -15.99
CA TYR A 229 -21.55 -11.61 -15.47
C TYR A 229 -21.51 -11.71 -13.95
N ARG A 230 -20.38 -12.19 -13.43
CA ARG A 230 -20.06 -12.13 -12.00
C ARG A 230 -19.01 -11.07 -11.72
N TYR A 231 -19.21 -10.35 -10.62
CA TYR A 231 -18.25 -9.42 -10.06
C TYR A 231 -17.31 -10.13 -9.08
N GLY A 232 -16.02 -9.92 -9.28
CA GLY A 232 -14.92 -10.54 -8.54
C GLY A 232 -14.16 -9.58 -7.65
N GLY A 233 -13.97 -10.00 -6.40
CA GLY A 233 -13.10 -9.32 -5.44
C GLY A 233 -11.62 -9.67 -5.61
N TRP A 234 -10.85 -9.34 -4.56
CA TRP A 234 -9.41 -9.60 -4.49
C TRP A 234 -9.02 -11.06 -4.75
N TRP A 235 -9.77 -12.00 -4.17
CA TRP A 235 -9.49 -13.43 -4.31
C TRP A 235 -9.60 -13.89 -5.77
N SER A 236 -10.63 -13.43 -6.48
CA SER A 236 -10.83 -13.75 -7.90
C SER A 236 -9.68 -13.18 -8.75
N VAL A 237 -9.29 -11.92 -8.51
CA VAL A 237 -8.14 -11.30 -9.20
C VAL A 237 -6.86 -12.08 -8.96
N TRP A 238 -6.62 -12.52 -7.71
CA TRP A 238 -5.43 -13.28 -7.35
C TRP A 238 -5.38 -14.65 -8.03
N TRP A 239 -6.48 -15.41 -8.00
CA TRP A 239 -6.54 -16.74 -8.63
C TRP A 239 -6.46 -16.70 -10.15
N MET A 240 -7.15 -15.75 -10.77
CA MET A 240 -7.26 -15.70 -12.23
C MET A 240 -6.07 -14.98 -12.86
N GLY A 241 -5.32 -14.18 -12.09
CA GLY A 241 -4.21 -13.37 -12.61
C GLY A 241 -4.67 -12.23 -13.54
N THR A 242 -5.97 -11.96 -13.62
CA THR A 242 -6.58 -10.96 -14.51
C THR A 242 -7.57 -10.08 -13.76
N TYR A 243 -7.74 -8.85 -14.22
CA TYR A 243 -8.73 -7.91 -13.73
C TYR A 243 -9.24 -7.03 -14.88
N SER A 244 -10.32 -6.30 -14.64
CA SER A 244 -10.94 -5.44 -15.67
C SER A 244 -11.40 -4.09 -15.14
N MET A 245 -11.29 -3.89 -13.84
CA MET A 245 -11.73 -2.68 -13.14
C MET A 245 -10.71 -2.30 -12.08
N VAL A 246 -10.60 -1.01 -11.81
CA VAL A 246 -9.90 -0.45 -10.65
C VAL A 246 -10.87 0.50 -9.98
N LEU A 247 -11.16 0.27 -8.70
CA LEU A 247 -12.16 1.07 -8.00
C LEU A 247 -11.65 2.49 -7.71
N SER A 248 -12.53 3.48 -7.90
CA SER A 248 -12.31 4.89 -7.53
C SER A 248 -12.12 5.13 -6.03
N LYS A 249 -12.23 4.09 -5.19
CA LYS A 249 -11.88 4.10 -3.76
C LYS A 249 -10.43 4.55 -3.51
N ALA A 250 -9.52 4.26 -4.44
CA ALA A 250 -8.14 4.74 -4.42
C ALA A 250 -7.54 4.64 -5.84
N ALA A 251 -7.81 5.63 -6.68
CA ALA A 251 -7.36 5.63 -8.08
C ALA A 251 -7.18 7.04 -8.65
N PHE A 252 -6.22 7.16 -9.57
CA PHE A 252 -6.07 8.26 -10.49
C PHE A 252 -6.95 8.08 -11.72
N PHE A 253 -7.55 9.17 -12.17
CA PHE A 253 -8.20 9.28 -13.48
C PHE A 253 -8.14 10.73 -13.99
N HIS A 254 -8.40 10.92 -15.28
CA HIS A 254 -8.41 12.24 -15.89
C HIS A 254 -9.68 13.04 -15.55
N ARG A 255 -9.56 14.35 -15.26
CA ARG A 255 -10.70 15.21 -14.87
C ARG A 255 -11.89 15.18 -15.83
N LYS A 256 -11.64 15.00 -17.13
CA LYS A 256 -12.66 14.82 -18.18
C LYS A 256 -13.68 13.74 -17.85
N TYR A 257 -13.31 12.72 -17.07
CA TYR A 257 -14.24 11.67 -16.68
C TYR A 257 -15.30 12.13 -15.68
N LEU A 258 -15.08 13.23 -14.95
CA LEU A 258 -16.14 13.88 -14.17
C LEU A 258 -17.22 14.48 -15.08
N ASP A 259 -16.78 15.15 -16.15
CA ASP A 259 -17.67 15.76 -17.14
C ASP A 259 -18.42 14.68 -17.92
N LEU A 260 -17.71 13.66 -18.42
CA LEU A 260 -18.34 12.52 -19.08
C LEU A 260 -19.37 11.83 -18.18
N TYR A 261 -19.05 11.63 -16.90
CA TYR A 261 -19.94 10.98 -15.95
C TYR A 261 -21.22 11.76 -15.70
N THR A 262 -21.14 13.09 -15.65
CA THR A 262 -22.28 13.93 -15.28
C THR A 262 -23.06 14.46 -16.47
N GLN A 263 -22.38 14.75 -17.58
CA GLN A 263 -22.96 15.47 -18.71
C GLN A 263 -23.25 14.54 -19.90
N GLU A 264 -22.45 13.51 -20.12
CA GLU A 264 -22.56 12.65 -21.32
C GLU A 264 -23.11 11.25 -21.03
N MET A 265 -22.98 10.76 -19.79
CA MET A 265 -23.55 9.47 -19.41
C MET A 265 -25.07 9.48 -19.60
N SER A 266 -25.62 8.42 -20.23
CA SER A 266 -27.06 8.30 -20.48
C SER A 266 -27.90 8.54 -19.21
N PRO A 267 -29.02 9.27 -19.30
CA PRO A 267 -29.93 9.50 -18.16
C PRO A 267 -30.40 8.21 -17.47
N SER A 268 -30.53 7.11 -18.22
CA SER A 268 -30.91 5.81 -17.65
C SER A 268 -29.84 5.25 -16.72
N ILE A 269 -28.57 5.41 -17.07
CA ILE A 269 -27.43 4.98 -16.26
C ILE A 269 -27.27 5.90 -15.06
N GLN A 270 -27.32 7.22 -15.27
CA GLN A 270 -27.27 8.20 -14.19
C GLN A 270 -28.37 7.94 -13.15
N GLY A 271 -29.63 7.77 -13.61
CA GLY A 271 -30.76 7.48 -12.75
C GLY A 271 -30.63 6.14 -12.01
N TYR A 272 -30.01 5.12 -12.63
CA TYR A 272 -29.72 3.86 -11.94
C TYR A 272 -28.73 4.06 -10.80
N VAL A 273 -27.60 4.73 -11.06
CA VAL A 273 -26.55 4.93 -10.05
C VAL A 273 -26.99 5.86 -8.93
N SER A 274 -27.76 6.91 -9.21
CA SER A 274 -28.34 7.77 -8.16
C SER A 274 -29.26 6.99 -7.22
N ARG A 275 -30.01 6.00 -7.73
CA ARG A 275 -30.85 5.12 -6.90
C ARG A 275 -30.04 4.07 -6.15
N ASP A 276 -29.08 3.41 -6.81
CA ASP A 276 -28.21 2.42 -6.18
C ASP A 276 -26.87 3.02 -5.74
N ARG A 277 -26.85 3.48 -4.49
CA ARG A 277 -25.73 4.17 -3.82
C ARG A 277 -24.42 3.37 -3.66
N THR A 278 -24.25 2.25 -4.34
CA THR A 278 -23.07 1.38 -4.21
C THR A 278 -22.40 1.01 -5.53
N CYS A 279 -22.94 1.47 -6.66
CA CYS A 279 -22.49 1.09 -8.00
C CYS A 279 -21.63 2.17 -8.68
N GLU A 280 -21.33 3.29 -8.03
CA GLU A 280 -20.74 4.47 -8.70
C GLU A 280 -19.30 4.21 -9.19
N ASP A 281 -18.53 3.41 -8.47
CA ASP A 281 -17.17 3.00 -8.86
C ASP A 281 -17.17 2.00 -10.04
N ILE A 282 -18.14 1.10 -10.12
CA ILE A 282 -18.38 0.21 -11.27
C ILE A 282 -18.80 1.05 -12.47
N ALA A 283 -19.74 1.98 -12.30
CA ALA A 283 -20.19 2.87 -13.36
C ALA A 283 -19.05 3.73 -13.91
N MET A 284 -18.17 4.25 -13.04
CA MET A 284 -16.98 4.98 -13.47
C MET A 284 -16.02 4.07 -14.26
N SER A 285 -15.78 2.84 -13.81
CA SER A 285 -14.91 1.90 -14.54
C SER A 285 -15.48 1.57 -15.93
N LEU A 286 -16.79 1.32 -16.03
CA LEU A 286 -17.48 1.09 -17.30
C LEU A 286 -17.40 2.29 -18.22
N LEU A 287 -17.60 3.50 -17.68
CA LEU A 287 -17.53 4.74 -18.45
C LEU A 287 -16.15 4.96 -19.04
N VAL A 288 -15.08 4.80 -18.24
CA VAL A 288 -13.71 4.98 -18.73
C VAL A 288 -13.37 3.93 -19.78
N ALA A 289 -13.75 2.66 -19.55
CA ALA A 289 -13.52 1.60 -20.51
C ALA A 289 -14.28 1.84 -21.83
N ASN A 290 -15.54 2.28 -21.76
CA ASN A 290 -16.35 2.61 -22.93
C ASN A 290 -15.78 3.81 -23.72
N ALA A 291 -15.27 4.82 -23.02
CA ALA A 291 -14.71 6.02 -23.65
C ALA A 291 -13.32 5.80 -24.28
N THR A 292 -12.62 4.73 -23.93
CA THR A 292 -11.21 4.52 -24.32
C THR A 292 -10.94 3.22 -25.04
N GLY A 293 -11.76 2.20 -24.85
CA GLY A 293 -11.45 0.82 -25.27
C GLY A 293 -10.20 0.24 -24.58
N ALA A 294 -9.71 0.87 -23.50
CA ALA A 294 -8.47 0.50 -22.84
C ALA A 294 -8.71 -0.07 -21.43
N PRO A 295 -7.91 -1.04 -20.98
CA PRO A 295 -8.01 -1.57 -19.63
C PRO A 295 -7.44 -0.61 -18.57
N PRO A 296 -7.84 -0.75 -17.30
CA PRO A 296 -7.21 -0.04 -16.18
C PRO A 296 -5.77 -0.54 -15.90
N ILE A 297 -5.00 0.21 -15.10
CA ILE A 297 -3.68 -0.22 -14.61
C ILE A 297 -3.70 -0.38 -13.09
N TRP A 298 -3.33 -1.57 -12.63
CA TRP A 298 -3.15 -1.89 -11.23
C TRP A 298 -1.73 -1.54 -10.77
N VAL A 299 -1.63 -0.73 -9.71
CA VAL A 299 -0.37 -0.40 -9.05
C VAL A 299 -0.18 -1.25 -7.80
N LYS A 300 0.96 -1.93 -7.68
CA LYS A 300 1.37 -2.59 -6.43
C LYS A 300 1.72 -1.53 -5.40
N GLY A 301 0.96 -1.49 -4.31
CA GLY A 301 1.18 -0.54 -3.22
C GLY A 301 0.43 -0.96 -1.96
N LYS A 302 0.97 -0.60 -0.80
CA LYS A 302 0.24 -0.76 0.47
C LYS A 302 -0.82 0.33 0.56
N ILE A 303 -2.05 -0.09 0.83
CA ILE A 303 -3.17 0.78 1.19
C ILE A 303 -3.57 0.46 2.63
N TYR A 304 -3.90 1.48 3.40
CA TYR A 304 -4.32 1.32 4.79
C TYR A 304 -5.76 1.82 4.92
N GLU A 305 -6.66 0.93 5.33
CA GLU A 305 -8.01 1.32 5.74
C GLU A 305 -7.99 1.70 7.22
N ILE A 306 -8.18 2.99 7.51
CA ILE A 306 -8.21 3.53 8.87
C ILE A 306 -9.67 3.62 9.33
N GLY A 307 -10.07 2.92 10.39
CA GLY A 307 -11.44 2.94 10.90
C GLY A 307 -12.19 1.61 10.78
N ALA A 308 -13.48 1.62 11.11
CA ALA A 308 -14.31 0.43 11.10
C ALA A 308 -14.58 -0.08 9.67
N SER A 309 -14.80 -1.39 9.53
CA SER A 309 -15.07 -2.06 8.26
C SER A 309 -16.21 -1.36 7.50
N GLY A 310 -15.94 -0.94 6.26
CA GLY A 310 -16.86 -0.17 5.44
C GLY A 310 -18.02 -0.99 4.85
N ILE A 311 -18.75 -0.41 3.89
CA ILE A 311 -19.89 -1.05 3.20
C ILE A 311 -19.51 -2.41 2.57
N SER A 312 -18.23 -2.61 2.26
CA SER A 312 -17.67 -3.86 1.75
C SER A 312 -17.80 -5.05 2.70
N SER A 313 -17.94 -4.84 4.01
CA SER A 313 -18.11 -5.92 5.00
C SER A 313 -19.58 -6.27 5.30
N LEU A 314 -20.55 -5.57 4.69
CA LEU A 314 -21.97 -5.85 4.91
C LEU A 314 -22.40 -7.13 4.18
N ARG A 315 -23.24 -7.95 4.83
CA ARG A 315 -23.88 -9.12 4.19
C ARG A 315 -24.65 -8.66 2.95
N GLY A 316 -24.51 -9.39 1.85
CA GLY A 316 -25.17 -9.06 0.58
C GLY A 316 -24.41 -8.07 -0.32
N HIS A 317 -23.22 -7.59 0.08
CA HIS A 317 -22.40 -6.72 -0.76
C HIS A 317 -22.09 -7.36 -2.12
N SER A 318 -21.60 -8.60 -2.16
CA SER A 318 -21.26 -9.27 -3.43
C SER A 318 -22.47 -9.52 -4.35
N PRO A 319 -23.62 -10.04 -3.87
CA PRO A 319 -24.84 -10.11 -4.69
C PRO A 319 -25.30 -8.76 -5.25
N ARG A 320 -25.19 -7.68 -4.46
CA ARG A 320 -25.55 -6.33 -4.93
C ARG A 320 -24.60 -5.83 -6.02
N ARG A 321 -23.29 -6.04 -5.85
CA ARG A 321 -22.27 -5.74 -6.87
C ARG A 321 -22.49 -6.51 -8.17
N ASN A 322 -22.87 -7.78 -8.10
CA ASN A 322 -23.24 -8.56 -9.29
C ASN A 322 -24.46 -7.94 -10.00
N ARG A 323 -25.48 -7.52 -9.25
CA ARG A 323 -26.65 -6.84 -9.81
C ARG A 323 -26.27 -5.53 -10.48
N CYS A 324 -25.51 -4.66 -9.79
CA CYS A 324 -24.97 -3.41 -10.36
C CYS A 324 -24.29 -3.66 -11.71
N LEU A 325 -23.38 -4.64 -11.76
CA LEU A 325 -22.61 -4.94 -12.95
C LEU A 325 -23.51 -5.34 -14.13
N ASN A 326 -24.44 -6.26 -13.91
CA ASN A 326 -25.33 -6.75 -14.98
C ASN A 326 -26.32 -5.69 -15.45
N ASP A 327 -26.92 -4.95 -14.53
CA ASP A 327 -27.88 -3.89 -14.86
C ASP A 327 -27.17 -2.78 -15.67
N LEU A 328 -25.97 -2.38 -15.25
CA LEU A 328 -25.18 -1.38 -15.99
C LEU A 328 -24.75 -1.89 -17.36
N ILE A 329 -24.25 -3.13 -17.48
CA ILE A 329 -23.89 -3.72 -18.79
C ILE A 329 -25.11 -3.78 -19.71
N SER A 330 -26.29 -4.13 -19.19
CA SER A 330 -27.55 -4.12 -19.94
C SER A 330 -27.88 -2.72 -20.48
N LEU A 331 -27.70 -1.68 -19.66
CA LEU A 331 -27.89 -0.28 -20.08
C LEU A 331 -26.86 0.17 -21.15
N TYR A 332 -25.63 -0.34 -21.09
CA TYR A 332 -24.61 -0.14 -22.13
C TYR A 332 -24.83 -0.99 -23.39
N LYS A 333 -25.75 -1.98 -23.35
CA LYS A 333 -26.04 -2.99 -24.39
C LYS A 333 -24.91 -3.97 -24.70
N THR A 334 -23.69 -3.71 -24.23
CA THR A 334 -22.53 -4.59 -24.30
C THR A 334 -21.63 -4.34 -23.09
N SER A 335 -20.71 -5.26 -22.80
CA SER A 335 -19.69 -5.04 -21.77
C SER A 335 -18.53 -4.23 -22.36
N PRO A 336 -18.31 -2.97 -21.93
CA PRO A 336 -17.16 -2.19 -22.38
C PRO A 336 -15.86 -2.56 -21.65
N LEU A 337 -15.92 -3.40 -20.60
CA LEU A 337 -14.77 -3.70 -19.75
C LEU A 337 -13.74 -4.56 -20.49
N VAL A 338 -12.48 -4.14 -20.42
CA VAL A 338 -11.35 -4.84 -21.05
C VAL A 338 -10.53 -5.55 -19.96
N LEU A 339 -10.28 -6.85 -20.16
CA LEU A 339 -9.44 -7.63 -19.26
C LEU A 339 -7.95 -7.28 -19.44
N THR A 340 -7.20 -7.36 -18.36
CA THR A 340 -5.76 -7.10 -18.33
C THR A 340 -5.09 -7.89 -17.21
N ASN A 341 -3.81 -8.16 -17.39
CA ASN A 341 -2.90 -8.72 -16.39
C ASN A 341 -1.75 -7.74 -16.06
N VAL A 342 -1.78 -6.50 -16.59
CA VAL A 342 -0.74 -5.50 -16.38
C VAL A 342 -0.71 -5.09 -14.91
N LYS A 343 0.46 -5.16 -14.27
CA LYS A 343 0.66 -4.69 -12.91
C LYS A 343 1.90 -3.83 -12.84
N ALA A 344 1.71 -2.56 -12.52
CA ALA A 344 2.81 -1.62 -12.33
C ALA A 344 3.44 -1.84 -10.94
N VAL A 345 4.75 -2.07 -10.92
CA VAL A 345 5.52 -2.28 -9.71
C VAL A 345 6.72 -1.35 -9.69
N SER A 346 6.97 -0.70 -8.56
CA SER A 346 8.12 0.19 -8.42
C SER A 346 9.40 -0.63 -8.29
N ALA A 347 10.31 -0.45 -9.26
CA ALA A 347 11.65 -1.02 -9.26
C ALA A 347 12.43 -0.76 -7.96
N ARG A 348 12.13 0.34 -7.25
CA ARG A 348 12.80 0.69 -5.99
C ARG A 348 12.49 -0.29 -4.86
N ASN A 349 11.42 -1.06 -5.00
CA ASN A 349 10.91 -1.98 -3.97
C ASN A 349 11.00 -3.46 -4.40
N GLU A 350 11.47 -3.76 -5.61
CA GLU A 350 11.66 -5.14 -6.09
C GLU A 350 13.13 -5.36 -6.43
N TRP A 351 13.76 -6.26 -5.69
CA TRP A 351 15.18 -6.60 -5.86
C TRP A 351 15.39 -7.79 -6.78
N LEU A 352 14.32 -8.54 -7.06
CA LEU A 352 14.31 -9.72 -7.90
C LEU A 352 13.23 -9.50 -8.96
N TRP A 353 13.64 -9.65 -10.23
CA TRP A 353 12.80 -9.49 -11.41
C TRP A 353 12.32 -10.85 -11.90
#